data_AF-A0A3C0PHE4-F1
#
_entry.id   AF-A0A3C0PHE4-F1
#
_cell.length_a   1.000
_cell.length_b   1.000
_cell.length_c   1.000
_cell.angle_alpha   90.00
_cell.angle_beta   90.00
_cell.angle_gamma   90.00
#
_symmetry.space_group_name_H-M   'P 1'
#
loop_
_entity.id
_entity.type
_entity.pdbx_description
1 polymer ?
#
loop_
_entity_poly.entity_id
_entity_poly.type
_entity_poly.pdbx_seq_one_letter_code
_entity_poly.pdbx_strand_id
1 'polypeptide(L)'
;MTCAINLKKTAFWIYMSCVAAFSATMPFTSTKEITSNDIYSLAGHGDTLWMITKLGANFTFAKADSFSWQGYITDSLNGVITFGNSTALMCLWTGSKNVTSEYSVAANSLWLHSHDGNSDKIIDPGFIKADSLAFTKIASSADFSAIDAAWSEGFFWLACKDGGILRIKTSGDSAIAVFPGSRKWFSPSKLMDSSASGIPSKFPDTAKQVIAIAIRDSLSGSPLIWAATPEKLWKFTSADTLWDSVPAAFSDPELSLKGYKNVFVNDNGDSMRLFANIEVTRHSSVYDTVISGFFKYYPDARAWTMVMEQMPTAVTFGNKAEVYVLADNQFNLYKDEYGTFNPQYTTKVIQKRMTTGSGADYPGSVNDILYLPQADGKASFWIASSTTSLPTLNGLFFSLDEKQDEIDTVAFNYVHRDKKIKSSLTESYAYPGIINSANSGKAVFAYNLSKTTKVTIRIFDWNMDMVKTVIRDRQRYAGNTQTTGRSSVVSEDYWDGTNTYGKRVAVGVYYYKITAESGEHAFGKIIVAK
;
A
#
# COMPACT_ATOMS: atom_id res chain seq x y z
N MET A 1 -47.06 69.09 15.89
CA MET A 1 -46.96 67.93 15.00
C MET A 1 -45.62 67.28 15.31
N THR A 2 -45.62 66.39 16.29
CA THR A 2 -44.43 65.90 16.98
C THR A 2 -44.50 64.38 16.87
N CYS A 3 -43.73 63.81 15.93
CA CYS A 3 -43.71 62.38 15.71
C CYS A 3 -42.50 61.80 16.43
N ALA A 4 -42.77 61.10 17.54
CA ALA A 4 -41.80 60.32 18.27
C ALA A 4 -41.61 58.97 17.59
N ILE A 5 -40.39 58.65 17.17
CA ILE A 5 -40.02 57.31 16.70
C ILE A 5 -39.28 56.59 17.83
N ASN A 6 -39.89 55.47 18.23
CA ASN A 6 -39.52 54.62 19.36
C ASN A 6 -38.51 53.57 18.88
N LEU A 7 -37.23 53.73 19.23
CA LEU A 7 -36.15 52.79 18.91
C LEU A 7 -36.12 51.64 19.94
N LYS A 8 -36.74 50.52 19.59
CA LYS A 8 -36.59 49.25 20.33
C LYS A 8 -35.19 48.68 20.10
N LYS A 9 -34.47 48.48 21.20
CA LYS A 9 -33.19 47.77 21.31
C LYS A 9 -33.30 46.37 20.70
N THR A 10 -32.58 46.15 19.61
CA THR A 10 -32.29 44.80 19.10
C THR A 10 -30.82 44.54 19.38
N ALA A 11 -30.54 43.74 20.41
CA ALA A 11 -29.20 43.28 20.74
C ALA A 11 -28.77 42.28 19.66
N PHE A 12 -27.92 42.72 18.74
CA PHE A 12 -27.31 41.90 17.72
C PHE A 12 -26.11 41.19 18.36
N TRP A 13 -26.30 39.96 18.85
CA TRP A 13 -25.21 39.06 19.19
C TRP A 13 -24.59 38.53 17.89
N ILE A 14 -23.51 39.16 17.42
CA ILE A 14 -22.65 38.56 16.40
C ILE A 14 -21.78 37.53 17.11
N TYR A 15 -22.23 36.27 17.10
CA TYR A 15 -21.33 35.13 17.30
C TYR A 15 -20.45 35.05 16.05
N MET A 16 -19.37 35.83 16.05
CA MET A 16 -18.28 35.68 15.09
C MET A 16 -17.47 34.48 15.56
N SER A 17 -17.92 33.27 15.22
CA SER A 17 -17.08 32.08 15.27
C SER A 17 -15.98 32.26 14.23
N CYS A 18 -14.90 32.94 14.64
CA CYS A 18 -13.61 32.91 13.98
C CYS A 18 -13.10 31.47 14.00
N VAL A 19 -13.51 30.67 13.02
CA VAL A 19 -12.70 29.52 12.60
C VAL A 19 -11.46 30.15 11.98
N ALA A 20 -10.41 30.31 12.77
CA ALA A 20 -9.10 30.55 12.23
C ALA A 20 -8.81 29.37 11.30
N ALA A 21 -8.92 29.61 9.99
CA ALA A 21 -8.40 28.69 8.99
C ALA A 21 -6.88 28.70 9.18
N PHE A 22 -6.38 27.85 10.07
CA PHE A 22 -4.99 27.45 10.05
C PHE A 22 -4.77 26.85 8.66
N SER A 23 -4.18 27.63 7.77
CA SER A 23 -3.55 27.12 6.57
C SER A 23 -2.37 26.27 7.05
N ALA A 24 -2.65 25.05 7.49
CA ALA A 24 -1.62 24.08 7.83
C ALA A 24 -0.75 23.93 6.59
N THR A 25 0.51 24.35 6.70
CA THR A 25 1.54 24.09 5.71
C THR A 25 1.52 22.60 5.42
N MET A 26 1.43 22.22 4.15
CA MET A 26 1.37 20.82 3.78
C MET A 26 2.60 20.08 4.33
N PRO A 27 2.44 18.93 5.00
CA PRO A 27 3.53 18.18 5.59
C PRO A 27 4.32 17.39 4.53
N PHE A 28 4.04 17.64 3.25
CA PHE A 28 4.60 16.90 2.14
C PHE A 28 5.55 17.77 1.34
N THR A 29 6.75 17.25 1.09
CA THR A 29 7.64 17.80 0.06
C THR A 29 7.41 17.06 -1.25
N SER A 30 7.03 17.77 -2.31
CA SER A 30 6.81 17.14 -3.61
C SER A 30 8.12 16.70 -4.26
N THR A 31 8.08 15.59 -5.01
CA THR A 31 9.22 15.04 -5.76
C THR A 31 8.76 14.43 -7.07
N LYS A 32 9.68 14.23 -8.03
CA LYS A 32 9.43 13.54 -9.30
C LYS A 32 9.95 12.10 -9.32
N GLU A 33 10.16 11.52 -8.14
CA GLU A 33 10.70 10.18 -7.94
C GLU A 33 9.76 9.39 -7.02
N ILE A 34 9.85 8.06 -7.04
CA ILE A 34 9.22 7.25 -6.00
C ILE A 34 9.84 7.60 -4.63
N THR A 35 9.01 7.72 -3.60
CA THR A 35 9.44 8.22 -2.29
C THR A 35 10.21 7.16 -1.50
N SER A 36 9.87 5.88 -1.66
CA SER A 36 10.60 4.74 -1.09
C SER A 36 10.47 3.49 -1.96
N ASN A 37 11.39 2.55 -1.73
CA ASN A 37 11.35 1.17 -2.26
C ASN A 37 10.45 0.23 -1.46
N ASP A 38 10.12 0.62 -0.24
CA ASP A 38 9.19 -0.11 0.61
C ASP A 38 7.77 0.41 0.33
N ILE A 39 7.03 -0.29 -0.53
CA ILE A 39 5.68 0.08 -0.99
C ILE A 39 4.67 -0.79 -0.25
N TYR A 40 3.72 -0.18 0.47
CA TYR A 40 2.82 -0.89 1.37
C TYR A 40 1.44 -1.16 0.79
N SER A 41 0.88 -0.22 0.03
CA SER A 41 -0.47 -0.34 -0.50
C SER A 41 -0.61 0.37 -1.84
N LEU A 42 -1.47 -0.16 -2.70
CA LEU A 42 -1.76 0.30 -4.04
C LEU A 42 -3.25 0.63 -4.16
N ALA A 43 -3.58 1.69 -4.90
CA ALA A 43 -4.94 1.95 -5.37
C ALA A 43 -4.90 2.60 -6.74
N GLY A 44 -5.95 2.44 -7.54
CA GLY A 44 -5.97 3.02 -8.87
C GLY A 44 -7.24 2.73 -9.62
N HIS A 45 -7.37 3.36 -10.78
CA HIS A 45 -8.44 3.10 -11.73
C HIS A 45 -7.98 3.51 -13.13
N GLY A 46 -8.26 2.68 -14.13
CA GLY A 46 -7.85 2.92 -15.51
C GLY A 46 -6.33 3.00 -15.64
N ASP A 47 -5.81 4.16 -16.06
CA ASP A 47 -4.39 4.43 -16.21
C ASP A 47 -3.75 5.07 -14.96
N THR A 48 -4.52 5.39 -13.92
CA THR A 48 -3.98 6.07 -12.75
C THR A 48 -3.60 5.07 -11.66
N LEU A 49 -2.35 5.16 -11.20
CA LEU A 49 -1.85 4.41 -10.05
C LEU A 49 -1.48 5.37 -8.93
N TRP A 50 -1.93 5.04 -7.74
CA TRP A 50 -1.46 5.58 -6.47
C TRP A 50 -0.82 4.50 -5.61
N MET A 51 0.15 4.91 -4.80
CA MET A 51 0.76 4.03 -3.83
C MET A 51 1.17 4.76 -2.55
N ILE A 52 1.10 4.03 -1.45
CA ILE A 52 1.69 4.38 -0.16
C ILE A 52 3.05 3.70 -0.07
N THR A 53 4.08 4.48 0.26
CA THR A 53 5.42 3.98 0.55
C THR A 53 5.83 4.35 1.97
N LYS A 54 6.89 3.73 2.48
CA LYS A 54 7.45 4.06 3.80
C LYS A 54 7.73 5.54 4.03
N LEU A 55 8.13 6.29 2.99
CA LEU A 55 8.55 7.68 3.10
C LEU A 55 7.56 8.66 2.48
N GLY A 56 6.32 8.24 2.21
CA GLY A 56 5.35 9.11 1.60
C GLY A 56 4.38 8.42 0.66
N ALA A 57 3.81 9.20 -0.25
CA ALA A 57 2.91 8.70 -1.26
C ALA A 57 3.42 9.02 -2.66
N ASN A 58 2.97 8.27 -3.64
CA ASN A 58 3.27 8.51 -5.04
C ASN A 58 2.03 8.30 -5.91
N PHE A 59 1.99 9.00 -7.03
CA PHE A 59 1.13 8.63 -8.14
C PHE A 59 1.84 8.71 -9.47
N THR A 60 1.30 8.00 -10.44
CA THR A 60 1.71 8.04 -11.83
C THR A 60 0.56 7.66 -12.75
N PHE A 61 0.77 7.91 -14.05
CA PHE A 61 -0.11 7.42 -15.11
C PHE A 61 0.61 6.30 -15.86
N ALA A 62 -0.06 5.18 -16.02
CA ALA A 62 0.34 4.03 -16.80
C ALA A 62 0.17 4.34 -18.30
N LYS A 63 1.04 5.22 -18.83
CA LYS A 63 1.18 5.43 -20.27
C LYS A 63 2.37 4.63 -20.77
N ALA A 64 2.19 3.93 -21.90
CA ALA A 64 3.15 2.96 -22.44
C ALA A 64 4.58 3.51 -22.62
N ASP A 65 4.75 4.82 -22.78
CA ASP A 65 6.01 5.41 -23.26
C ASP A 65 6.76 6.26 -22.21
N SER A 66 6.13 6.65 -21.10
CA SER A 66 6.81 7.44 -20.06
C SER A 66 6.05 7.47 -18.73
N PHE A 67 6.71 7.07 -17.64
CA PHE A 67 6.20 7.29 -16.29
C PHE A 67 6.57 8.68 -15.79
N SER A 68 5.56 9.51 -15.54
CA SER A 68 5.72 10.73 -14.77
C SER A 68 5.37 10.42 -13.32
N TRP A 69 6.37 10.36 -12.45
CA TRP A 69 6.15 10.20 -11.02
C TRP A 69 5.89 11.55 -10.38
N GLN A 70 4.90 11.59 -9.50
CA GLN A 70 4.70 12.66 -8.54
C GLN A 70 4.66 12.03 -7.16
N GLY A 71 5.56 12.46 -6.29
CA GLY A 71 5.73 11.94 -4.93
C GLY A 71 5.56 13.01 -3.89
N TYR A 72 5.21 12.59 -2.68
CA TYR A 72 4.90 13.43 -1.53
C TYR A 72 5.62 12.86 -0.32
N ILE A 73 6.78 13.43 0.03
CA ILE A 73 7.67 12.89 1.06
C ILE A 73 7.19 13.27 2.47
N THR A 74 7.23 12.32 3.40
CA THR A 74 7.01 12.50 4.85
C THR A 74 7.93 11.56 5.67
N ASP A 75 8.03 11.78 6.99
CA ASP A 75 9.00 11.11 7.87
C ASP A 75 8.71 9.61 8.10
N SER A 76 7.44 9.19 7.97
CA SER A 76 7.03 7.79 7.90
C SER A 76 5.54 7.71 7.57
N LEU A 77 5.18 6.94 6.55
CA LEU A 77 3.78 6.71 6.19
C LEU A 77 3.44 5.22 6.35
N ASN A 78 2.39 4.94 7.11
CA ASN A 78 1.64 3.70 7.00
C ASN A 78 0.16 4.08 6.83
N GLY A 79 -0.62 3.26 6.14
CA GLY A 79 -1.98 3.65 5.82
C GLY A 79 -2.69 2.73 4.86
N VAL A 80 -3.96 3.03 4.67
CA VAL A 80 -4.76 2.51 3.56
C VAL A 80 -4.97 3.63 2.56
N ILE A 81 -4.98 3.27 1.28
CA ILE A 81 -5.28 4.17 0.19
C ILE A 81 -6.47 3.64 -0.60
N THR A 82 -7.32 4.55 -1.03
CA THR A 82 -8.35 4.28 -2.02
C THR A 82 -8.39 5.40 -3.04
N PHE A 83 -8.94 5.12 -4.22
CA PHE A 83 -8.95 6.06 -5.33
C PHE A 83 -10.29 6.03 -6.06
N GLY A 84 -10.81 7.22 -6.39
CA GLY A 84 -11.91 7.34 -7.33
C GLY A 84 -12.32 8.78 -7.59
N ASN A 85 -12.99 9.01 -8.72
CA ASN A 85 -13.29 10.35 -9.24
C ASN A 85 -12.05 11.27 -9.23
N SER A 86 -10.96 10.77 -9.80
CA SER A 86 -9.65 11.45 -9.87
C SER A 86 -9.03 11.87 -8.54
N THR A 87 -9.59 11.42 -7.43
CA THR A 87 -9.15 11.80 -6.08
C THR A 87 -8.63 10.56 -5.36
N ALA A 88 -7.44 10.64 -4.81
CA ALA A 88 -6.95 9.67 -3.84
C ALA A 88 -7.33 10.11 -2.43
N LEU A 89 -7.76 9.16 -1.61
CA LEU A 89 -7.88 9.34 -0.17
C LEU A 89 -6.90 8.38 0.51
N MET A 90 -6.09 8.93 1.40
CA MET A 90 -5.15 8.17 2.21
C MET A 90 -5.47 8.34 3.69
N CYS A 91 -5.59 7.22 4.39
CA CYS A 91 -5.76 7.15 5.84
C CYS A 91 -4.39 6.97 6.47
N LEU A 92 -3.83 8.03 7.07
CA LEU A 92 -2.42 8.05 7.45
C LEU A 92 -2.21 7.78 8.94
N TRP A 93 -1.34 6.83 9.24
CA TRP A 93 -0.86 6.52 10.59
C TRP A 93 0.63 6.84 10.70
N THR A 94 1.00 7.77 11.57
CA THR A 94 2.39 8.04 11.89
C THR A 94 2.84 7.09 13.00
N GLY A 95 3.77 6.19 12.66
CA GLY A 95 4.20 5.09 13.54
C GLY A 95 5.15 5.46 14.68
N SER A 96 5.42 6.74 14.96
CA SER A 96 6.46 7.12 15.93
C SER A 96 6.06 8.29 16.82
N LYS A 97 6.16 8.07 18.14
CA LYS A 97 6.06 9.07 19.22
C LYS A 97 7.26 10.03 19.29
N ASN A 98 8.31 9.81 18.48
CA ASN A 98 9.58 10.54 18.61
C ASN A 98 9.83 11.56 17.49
N VAL A 99 8.78 12.02 16.81
CA VAL A 99 8.92 13.11 15.82
C VAL A 99 9.06 14.42 16.60
N THR A 100 10.30 14.82 16.89
CA THR A 100 10.62 16.16 17.42
C THR A 100 10.71 17.22 16.32
N SER A 101 10.30 16.91 15.08
CA SER A 101 10.32 17.84 13.95
C SER A 101 8.99 18.60 13.84
N GLU A 102 9.07 19.87 13.43
CA GLU A 102 7.93 20.79 13.21
C GLU A 102 6.93 20.34 12.11
N TYR A 103 7.05 19.11 11.60
CA TYR A 103 6.30 18.56 10.45
C TYR A 103 5.50 17.30 10.78
N SER A 104 5.09 17.10 12.05
CA SER A 104 4.27 15.95 12.41
C SER A 104 2.87 16.04 11.82
N VAL A 105 2.53 15.16 10.87
CA VAL A 105 1.14 14.88 10.51
C VAL A 105 0.46 14.31 11.76
N ALA A 106 -0.64 14.93 12.19
CA ALA A 106 -1.43 14.39 13.30
C ALA A 106 -1.77 12.93 12.98
N ALA A 107 -1.48 12.01 13.90
CA ALA A 107 -1.78 10.59 13.68
C ALA A 107 -3.28 10.44 13.38
N ASN A 108 -3.61 9.60 12.39
CA ASN A 108 -4.95 9.40 11.83
C ASN A 108 -5.52 10.55 10.97
N SER A 109 -4.66 11.37 10.37
CA SER A 109 -5.12 12.36 9.38
C SER A 109 -5.63 11.69 8.10
N LEU A 110 -6.63 12.30 7.47
CA LEU A 110 -7.09 11.93 6.13
C LEU A 110 -6.50 12.92 5.13
N TRP A 111 -5.74 12.42 4.16
CA TRP A 111 -5.22 13.25 3.08
C TRP A 111 -5.98 12.95 1.79
N LEU A 112 -6.57 13.99 1.21
CA LEU A 112 -7.22 13.92 -0.09
C LEU A 112 -6.38 14.68 -1.11
N HIS A 113 -6.10 14.02 -2.23
CA HIS A 113 -5.38 14.62 -3.35
C HIS A 113 -6.20 14.45 -4.62
N SER A 114 -6.54 15.56 -5.27
CA SER A 114 -7.13 15.57 -6.62
C SER A 114 -6.05 15.88 -7.65
N HIS A 115 -5.77 14.93 -8.53
CA HIS A 115 -4.72 15.08 -9.53
C HIS A 115 -5.12 16.00 -10.69
N ASP A 116 -6.40 16.04 -11.07
CA ASP A 116 -6.90 16.93 -12.15
C ASP A 116 -6.77 18.41 -11.77
N GLY A 117 -6.88 18.73 -10.48
CA GLY A 117 -6.77 20.10 -9.97
C GLY A 117 -5.41 20.46 -9.40
N ASN A 118 -4.49 19.49 -9.26
CA ASN A 118 -3.30 19.60 -8.41
C ASN A 118 -3.63 20.24 -7.05
N SER A 119 -4.77 19.85 -6.48
CA SER A 119 -5.27 20.43 -5.23
C SER A 119 -5.15 19.41 -4.12
N ASP A 120 -4.42 19.80 -3.09
CA ASP A 120 -4.27 19.05 -1.86
C ASP A 120 -5.22 19.55 -0.80
N LYS A 121 -5.90 18.61 -0.13
CA LYS A 121 -6.69 18.90 1.06
C LYS A 121 -6.37 17.90 2.15
N ILE A 122 -5.79 18.40 3.22
CA ILE A 122 -5.71 17.64 4.47
C ILE A 122 -7.05 17.87 5.17
N ILE A 123 -7.81 16.80 5.29
CA ILE A 123 -8.94 16.78 6.20
C ILE A 123 -8.33 16.33 7.52
N ASP A 124 -8.13 17.27 8.44
CA ASP A 124 -8.21 16.90 9.84
C ASP A 124 -9.69 16.65 10.10
N PRO A 125 -10.13 15.39 10.24
CA PRO A 125 -11.52 15.13 10.59
C PRO A 125 -11.93 15.89 11.87
N GLY A 126 -10.99 16.35 12.70
CA GLY A 126 -11.25 17.09 13.93
C GLY A 126 -11.82 16.19 15.04
N PHE A 127 -12.39 15.05 14.67
CA PHE A 127 -12.86 13.97 15.55
C PHE A 127 -11.87 12.81 15.68
N ILE A 128 -10.91 12.63 14.75
CA ILE A 128 -9.86 11.60 14.88
C ILE A 128 -8.59 12.21 15.50
N LYS A 129 -8.71 12.82 16.69
CA LYS A 129 -7.52 13.29 17.40
C LYS A 129 -6.83 12.11 18.08
N ALA A 130 -5.72 11.66 17.50
CA ALA A 130 -4.82 10.73 18.17
C ALA A 130 -4.28 11.31 19.49
N ASP A 131 -4.12 12.64 19.55
CA ASP A 131 -3.42 13.32 20.65
C ASP A 131 -4.28 13.47 21.91
N SER A 132 -5.60 13.23 21.84
CA SER A 132 -6.43 13.07 23.04
C SER A 132 -6.44 11.65 23.59
N LEU A 133 -5.80 10.71 22.92
CA LEU A 133 -5.78 9.29 23.25
C LEU A 133 -4.37 8.88 23.66
N ALA A 134 -3.90 9.44 24.77
CA ALA A 134 -2.73 8.90 25.44
C ALA A 134 -3.01 7.42 25.74
N PHE A 135 -2.21 6.53 25.12
CA PHE A 135 -2.18 5.07 25.27
C PHE A 135 -1.83 4.57 26.69
N THR A 136 -2.35 5.23 27.72
CA THR A 136 -2.25 4.84 29.11
C THR A 136 -3.63 4.50 29.64
N LYS A 137 -4.03 3.26 29.35
CA LYS A 137 -4.64 2.37 30.34
C LYS A 137 -6.01 2.77 30.92
N ILE A 138 -6.92 3.31 30.11
CA ILE A 138 -8.36 3.27 30.41
C ILE A 138 -9.11 2.79 29.17
N ALA A 139 -9.87 1.71 29.32
CA ALA A 139 -10.72 1.10 28.29
C ALA A 139 -11.95 1.97 27.94
N SER A 140 -11.82 3.30 27.90
CA SER A 140 -12.96 4.23 27.81
C SER A 140 -12.89 5.23 26.65
N SER A 141 -11.96 5.07 25.72
CA SER A 141 -11.83 6.01 24.60
C SER A 141 -11.94 5.29 23.26
N ALA A 142 -12.95 5.67 22.48
CA ALA A 142 -13.20 5.09 21.17
C ALA A 142 -12.04 5.36 20.18
N ASP A 143 -11.65 4.32 19.46
CA ASP A 143 -10.65 4.33 18.38
C ASP A 143 -11.36 4.50 17.02
N PHE A 144 -11.18 5.67 16.42
CA PHE A 144 -11.76 6.05 15.13
C PHE A 144 -10.78 5.90 13.96
N SER A 145 -9.67 5.16 14.11
CA SER A 145 -8.73 4.93 13.01
C SER A 145 -9.44 4.28 11.81
N ALA A 146 -9.32 4.91 10.64
CA ALA A 146 -9.79 4.37 9.38
C ALA A 146 -8.83 3.28 8.90
N ILE A 147 -9.26 2.01 8.96
CA ILE A 147 -8.46 0.80 8.70
C ILE A 147 -8.72 0.16 7.36
N ASP A 148 -9.75 0.61 6.64
CA ASP A 148 -10.04 0.20 5.27
C ASP A 148 -10.83 1.31 4.57
N ALA A 149 -10.74 1.37 3.24
CA ALA A 149 -11.31 2.44 2.45
C ALA A 149 -11.74 1.97 1.06
N ALA A 150 -12.93 2.41 0.64
CA ALA A 150 -13.46 2.15 -0.69
C ALA A 150 -14.09 3.43 -1.27
N TRP A 151 -14.12 3.53 -2.60
CA TRP A 151 -14.78 4.60 -3.31
C TRP A 151 -16.07 4.09 -3.96
N SER A 152 -17.13 4.90 -3.92
CA SER A 152 -18.35 4.67 -4.72
C SER A 152 -19.21 5.93 -4.76
N GLU A 153 -19.84 6.20 -5.91
CA GLU A 153 -20.83 7.27 -6.11
C GLU A 153 -20.36 8.67 -5.67
N GLY A 154 -19.08 8.97 -5.88
CA GLY A 154 -18.50 10.27 -5.51
C GLY A 154 -18.28 10.44 -4.00
N PHE A 155 -18.36 9.35 -3.23
CA PHE A 155 -18.01 9.31 -1.82
C PHE A 155 -16.88 8.32 -1.57
N PHE A 156 -16.03 8.69 -0.63
CA PHE A 156 -15.19 7.73 0.07
C PHE A 156 -15.96 7.15 1.24
N TRP A 157 -15.84 5.85 1.42
CA TRP A 157 -16.39 5.11 2.52
C TRP A 157 -15.21 4.50 3.28
N LEU A 158 -15.20 4.63 4.60
CA LEU A 158 -14.09 4.18 5.44
C LEU A 158 -14.62 3.24 6.53
N ALA A 159 -13.91 2.15 6.76
CA ALA A 159 -14.05 1.32 7.95
C ALA A 159 -13.30 1.99 9.11
N CYS A 160 -14.01 2.56 10.08
CA CYS A 160 -13.41 3.37 11.14
C CYS A 160 -13.48 2.70 12.51
N LYS A 161 -13.17 1.40 12.66
CA LYS A 161 -13.23 0.67 13.94
C LYS A 161 -14.47 1.05 14.76
N ASP A 162 -14.29 1.76 15.89
CA ASP A 162 -15.38 2.14 16.79
C ASP A 162 -16.35 3.15 16.17
N GLY A 163 -15.95 3.87 15.13
CA GLY A 163 -16.75 4.82 14.37
C GLY A 163 -17.70 4.23 13.33
N GLY A 164 -17.70 2.91 13.14
CA GLY A 164 -18.54 2.27 12.14
C GLY A 164 -18.07 2.57 10.72
N ILE A 165 -19.00 2.85 9.81
CA ILE A 165 -18.70 3.30 8.44
C ILE A 165 -18.76 4.82 8.39
N LEU A 166 -17.70 5.45 7.89
CA LEU A 166 -17.66 6.87 7.64
C LEU A 166 -17.77 7.15 6.14
N ARG A 167 -18.77 7.94 5.74
CA ARG A 167 -18.95 8.43 4.37
C ARG A 167 -18.45 9.86 4.24
N ILE A 168 -17.52 10.12 3.34
CA ILE A 168 -16.89 11.43 3.12
C ILE A 168 -17.03 11.83 1.65
N LYS A 169 -17.42 13.08 1.36
CA LYS A 169 -17.37 13.62 -0.01
C LYS A 169 -15.92 13.82 -0.46
N THR A 170 -15.67 13.77 -1.77
CA THR A 170 -14.37 14.15 -2.35
C THR A 170 -13.94 15.56 -2.01
N SER A 171 -14.89 16.48 -1.80
CA SER A 171 -14.57 17.84 -1.33
C SER A 171 -14.08 17.88 0.11
N GLY A 172 -14.36 16.85 0.92
CA GLY A 172 -13.99 16.78 2.32
C GLY A 172 -14.85 17.59 3.29
N ASP A 173 -15.84 18.34 2.80
CA ASP A 173 -16.62 19.28 3.63
C ASP A 173 -17.81 18.62 4.35
N SER A 174 -18.06 17.34 4.06
CA SER A 174 -19.18 16.60 4.62
C SER A 174 -18.74 15.18 4.91
N ALA A 175 -18.88 14.80 6.17
CA ALA A 175 -18.66 13.46 6.65
C ALA A 175 -19.88 13.00 7.45
N ILE A 176 -20.30 11.76 7.27
CA ILE A 176 -21.42 11.16 7.99
C ILE A 176 -21.06 9.75 8.40
N ALA A 177 -21.25 9.44 9.68
CA ALA A 177 -21.02 8.11 10.23
C ALA A 177 -22.34 7.32 10.30
N VAL A 178 -22.27 6.03 9.99
CA VAL A 178 -23.36 5.07 10.10
C VAL A 178 -22.85 3.80 10.76
N PHE A 179 -23.64 3.21 11.65
CA PHE A 179 -23.24 2.03 12.42
C PHE A 179 -24.02 0.79 11.99
N PRO A 180 -23.39 -0.39 12.00
CA PRO A 180 -24.08 -1.64 11.75
C PRO A 180 -25.34 -1.82 12.60
N GLY A 181 -26.47 -2.07 11.93
CA GLY A 181 -27.79 -2.22 12.54
C GLY A 181 -28.50 -0.91 12.94
N SER A 182 -27.91 0.26 12.69
CA SER A 182 -28.51 1.57 12.96
C SER A 182 -29.06 2.20 11.68
N ARG A 183 -30.33 2.61 11.70
CA ARG A 183 -30.92 3.45 10.64
C ARG A 183 -30.57 4.94 10.78
N LYS A 184 -29.91 5.32 11.89
CA LYS A 184 -29.53 6.70 12.16
C LYS A 184 -28.17 7.02 11.58
N TRP A 185 -28.08 8.24 11.07
CA TRP A 185 -26.90 8.85 10.50
C TRP A 185 -26.40 9.90 11.49
N PHE A 186 -25.09 9.91 11.74
CA PHE A 186 -24.49 10.78 12.74
C PHE A 186 -23.49 11.71 12.09
N SER A 187 -23.58 13.00 12.39
CA SER A 187 -22.45 13.89 12.16
C SER A 187 -21.30 13.44 13.06
N PRO A 188 -20.07 13.31 12.56
CA PRO A 188 -18.93 12.91 13.39
C PRO A 188 -18.75 13.77 14.64
N SER A 189 -19.03 15.07 14.56
CA SER A 189 -19.02 15.99 15.71
C SER A 189 -19.97 15.58 16.83
N LYS A 190 -21.11 14.95 16.51
CA LYS A 190 -22.06 14.45 17.51
C LYS A 190 -21.54 13.21 18.22
N LEU A 191 -20.71 12.38 17.57
CA LEU A 191 -20.15 11.17 18.20
C LEU A 191 -19.17 11.46 19.33
N MET A 192 -18.57 12.66 19.31
CA MET A 192 -17.68 13.14 20.35
C MET A 192 -18.43 13.78 21.52
N ASP A 193 -19.71 14.08 21.35
CA ASP A 193 -20.55 14.63 22.39
C ASP A 193 -21.18 13.49 23.20
N SER A 194 -20.60 13.19 24.35
CA SER A 194 -21.12 12.16 25.27
C SER A 194 -22.54 12.44 25.76
N SER A 195 -23.06 13.65 25.57
CA SER A 195 -24.43 14.04 25.89
C SER A 195 -25.40 13.91 24.70
N ALA A 196 -24.91 13.61 23.50
CA ALA A 196 -25.75 13.52 22.30
C ALA A 196 -26.72 12.34 22.38
N SER A 197 -28.01 12.67 22.43
CA SER A 197 -29.08 11.67 22.40
C SER A 197 -29.04 10.84 21.11
N GLY A 198 -29.22 9.53 21.24
CA GLY A 198 -29.31 8.59 20.11
C GLY A 198 -28.01 7.88 19.74
N ILE A 199 -26.88 8.19 20.39
CA ILE A 199 -25.70 7.32 20.39
C ILE A 199 -26.03 6.04 21.19
N PRO A 200 -25.63 4.84 20.75
CA PRO A 200 -25.81 3.62 21.53
C PRO A 200 -25.27 3.79 22.94
N SER A 201 -26.01 3.35 23.96
CA SER A 201 -25.64 3.51 25.38
C SER A 201 -24.37 2.77 25.80
N LYS A 202 -23.77 1.96 24.90
CA LYS A 202 -22.53 1.22 25.08
C LYS A 202 -21.51 1.58 24.00
N PHE A 203 -21.28 2.87 23.75
CA PHE A 203 -20.27 3.30 22.79
C PHE A 203 -18.88 3.41 23.48
N PRO A 204 -17.81 2.81 22.92
CA PRO A 204 -17.79 1.99 21.72
C PRO A 204 -18.35 0.57 21.93
N ASP A 205 -19.11 0.09 20.93
CA ASP A 205 -19.63 -1.29 20.90
C ASP A 205 -18.66 -2.13 20.05
N THR A 206 -17.75 -2.86 20.71
CA THR A 206 -16.67 -3.59 20.03
C THR A 206 -17.19 -4.64 19.06
N ALA A 207 -18.40 -5.19 19.28
CA ALA A 207 -19.04 -6.13 18.36
C ALA A 207 -19.49 -5.47 17.03
N LYS A 208 -19.60 -4.13 17.01
CA LYS A 208 -19.96 -3.32 15.86
C LYS A 208 -18.79 -2.57 15.23
N GLN A 209 -17.56 -2.83 15.70
CA GLN A 209 -16.37 -2.29 15.06
C GLN A 209 -16.32 -2.73 13.61
N VAL A 210 -16.27 -1.78 12.68
CA VAL A 210 -16.14 -2.10 11.26
C VAL A 210 -14.65 -2.23 10.96
N ILE A 211 -14.25 -3.44 10.59
CA ILE A 211 -12.85 -3.83 10.40
C ILE A 211 -12.40 -3.90 8.95
N ALA A 212 -13.35 -4.05 8.03
CA ALA A 212 -13.13 -4.04 6.60
C ALA A 212 -14.43 -3.65 5.88
N ILE A 213 -14.28 -3.07 4.69
CA ILE A 213 -15.40 -2.75 3.82
C ILE A 213 -15.10 -3.17 2.38
N ALA A 214 -16.13 -3.62 1.69
CA ALA A 214 -16.09 -3.79 0.24
C ALA A 214 -17.32 -3.11 -0.35
N ILE A 215 -17.18 -2.57 -1.55
CA ILE A 215 -18.27 -1.84 -2.20
C ILE A 215 -18.43 -2.33 -3.63
N ARG A 216 -19.69 -2.37 -4.04
CA ARG A 216 -20.12 -2.56 -5.42
C ARG A 216 -20.95 -1.36 -5.84
N ASP A 217 -20.58 -0.74 -6.95
CA ASP A 217 -21.43 0.23 -7.61
C ASP A 217 -22.67 -0.49 -8.14
N SER A 218 -23.86 -0.04 -7.73
CA SER A 218 -25.11 -0.62 -8.24
C SER A 218 -25.52 0.07 -9.53
N LEU A 219 -26.04 -0.70 -10.48
CA LEU A 219 -26.76 -0.17 -11.64
C LEU A 219 -27.97 0.69 -11.24
N SER A 220 -28.51 0.49 -10.04
CA SER A 220 -29.64 1.27 -9.49
C SER A 220 -29.24 2.62 -8.89
N GLY A 221 -27.96 3.00 -8.92
CA GLY A 221 -27.48 4.29 -8.41
C GLY A 221 -27.48 4.43 -6.89
N SER A 222 -27.35 3.32 -6.15
CA SER A 222 -26.95 3.37 -4.74
C SER A 222 -25.96 2.24 -4.43
N PRO A 223 -24.84 2.48 -3.73
CA PRO A 223 -23.80 1.49 -3.57
C PRO A 223 -24.32 0.39 -2.68
N LEU A 224 -23.88 -0.83 -2.98
CA LEU A 224 -24.02 -1.93 -2.06
C LEU A 224 -22.71 -2.08 -1.29
N ILE A 225 -22.79 -1.92 0.03
CA ILE A 225 -21.65 -1.88 0.92
C ILE A 225 -21.68 -3.10 1.81
N TRP A 226 -20.59 -3.84 1.86
CA TRP A 226 -20.38 -4.89 2.84
C TRP A 226 -19.44 -4.36 3.91
N ALA A 227 -19.85 -4.51 5.17
CA ALA A 227 -19.07 -4.09 6.31
C ALA A 227 -18.87 -5.27 7.24
N ALA A 228 -17.63 -5.71 7.35
CA ALA A 228 -17.24 -6.77 8.26
C ALA A 228 -17.10 -6.18 9.67
N THR A 229 -17.77 -6.80 10.65
CA THR A 229 -17.45 -6.67 12.07
C THR A 229 -16.88 -8.00 12.57
N PRO A 230 -16.26 -8.05 13.76
CA PRO A 230 -15.75 -9.32 14.29
C PRO A 230 -16.81 -10.44 14.30
N GLU A 231 -18.09 -10.12 14.53
CA GLU A 231 -19.14 -11.14 14.68
C GLU A 231 -20.01 -11.34 13.42
N LYS A 232 -20.11 -10.34 12.55
CA LYS A 232 -21.11 -10.33 11.47
C LYS A 232 -20.56 -9.66 10.23
N LEU A 233 -20.98 -10.18 9.08
CA LEU A 233 -20.88 -9.44 7.84
C LEU A 233 -22.21 -8.76 7.55
N TRP A 234 -22.18 -7.45 7.46
CA TRP A 234 -23.34 -6.65 7.16
C TRP A 234 -23.38 -6.26 5.70
N LYS A 235 -24.58 -6.16 5.16
CA LYS A 235 -24.91 -5.59 3.86
C LYS A 235 -25.70 -4.30 4.13
N PHE A 236 -25.23 -3.20 3.58
CA PHE A 236 -25.78 -1.87 3.75
C PHE A 236 -26.02 -1.21 2.40
N THR A 237 -27.18 -0.57 2.26
CA THR A 237 -27.53 0.22 1.07
C THR A 237 -27.71 1.68 1.48
N SER A 238 -27.06 2.60 0.77
CA SER A 238 -27.16 4.03 1.09
C SER A 238 -28.56 4.62 0.85
N ALA A 239 -29.35 4.01 -0.03
CA ALA A 239 -30.69 4.47 -0.43
C ALA A 239 -31.73 4.38 0.70
N ASP A 240 -31.79 3.23 1.37
CA ASP A 240 -32.83 2.90 2.33
C ASP A 240 -32.32 2.84 3.77
N THR A 241 -31.00 2.96 3.95
CA THR A 241 -30.31 2.91 5.24
C THR A 241 -30.49 1.57 5.98
N LEU A 242 -30.90 0.53 5.26
CA LEU A 242 -31.14 -0.79 5.82
C LEU A 242 -29.82 -1.55 5.98
N TRP A 243 -29.78 -2.33 7.05
CA TRP A 243 -28.68 -3.22 7.40
C TRP A 243 -29.20 -4.64 7.42
N ASP A 244 -28.78 -5.43 6.46
CA ASP A 244 -29.03 -6.86 6.43
C ASP A 244 -27.78 -7.60 6.90
N SER A 245 -27.95 -8.72 7.61
CA SER A 245 -26.81 -9.58 7.93
C SER A 245 -26.67 -10.68 6.87
N VAL A 246 -25.46 -10.86 6.37
CA VAL A 246 -25.10 -12.05 5.59
C VAL A 246 -25.04 -13.24 6.57
N PRO A 247 -25.74 -14.35 6.29
CA PRO A 247 -25.67 -15.56 7.11
C PRO A 247 -24.23 -16.01 7.36
N ALA A 248 -23.95 -16.38 8.60
CA ALA A 248 -22.66 -16.94 9.03
C ALA A 248 -22.65 -18.48 9.01
N ALA A 249 -23.47 -19.09 8.15
CA ALA A 249 -23.48 -20.55 7.97
C ALA A 249 -22.31 -20.98 7.08
N PHE A 250 -21.78 -22.17 7.31
CA PHE A 250 -20.71 -22.77 6.50
C PHE A 250 -21.25 -24.01 5.76
N SER A 251 -20.70 -24.29 4.58
CA SER A 251 -21.02 -25.53 3.85
C SER A 251 -20.44 -26.77 4.54
N ASP A 252 -19.32 -26.60 5.24
CA ASP A 252 -18.77 -27.59 6.14
C ASP A 252 -19.43 -27.46 7.53
N PRO A 253 -20.20 -28.46 7.98
CA PRO A 253 -20.91 -28.40 9.26
C PRO A 253 -19.99 -28.47 10.48
N GLU A 254 -18.71 -28.84 10.31
CA GLU A 254 -17.73 -28.85 11.39
C GLU A 254 -17.18 -27.44 11.69
N LEU A 255 -17.48 -26.44 10.85
CA LEU A 255 -16.99 -25.07 11.02
C LEU A 255 -18.02 -24.19 11.73
N SER A 256 -17.55 -23.41 12.70
CA SER A 256 -18.30 -22.32 13.31
C SER A 256 -17.53 -20.99 13.26
N LEU A 257 -18.26 -19.89 13.15
CA LEU A 257 -17.66 -18.56 13.00
C LEU A 257 -16.95 -18.16 14.30
N LYS A 258 -15.66 -17.82 14.20
CA LYS A 258 -14.92 -17.16 15.28
C LYS A 258 -14.81 -15.66 15.05
N GLY A 259 -14.57 -15.25 13.80
CA GLY A 259 -14.80 -13.87 13.38
C GLY A 259 -14.29 -13.51 11.99
N TYR A 260 -14.81 -12.43 11.42
CA TYR A 260 -14.33 -11.90 10.15
C TYR A 260 -13.01 -11.13 10.36
N LYS A 261 -12.19 -11.07 9.31
CA LYS A 261 -10.92 -10.31 9.29
C LYS A 261 -10.85 -9.34 8.11
N ASN A 262 -11.41 -9.71 6.97
CA ASN A 262 -11.46 -8.87 5.77
C ASN A 262 -12.65 -9.29 4.89
N VAL A 263 -13.11 -8.42 3.99
CA VAL A 263 -14.17 -8.70 3.01
C VAL A 263 -13.75 -8.16 1.64
N PHE A 264 -14.05 -8.91 0.59
CA PHE A 264 -13.72 -8.55 -0.78
C PHE A 264 -14.92 -8.82 -1.70
N VAL A 265 -15.07 -7.99 -2.72
CA VAL A 265 -16.14 -8.14 -3.73
C VAL A 265 -15.52 -8.15 -5.11
N ASN A 266 -15.85 -9.19 -5.88
CA ASN A 266 -15.61 -9.23 -7.31
C ASN A 266 -16.90 -8.87 -8.04
N ASP A 267 -16.90 -7.74 -8.74
CA ASP A 267 -17.98 -7.35 -9.63
C ASP A 267 -17.53 -7.53 -11.08
N ASN A 268 -17.98 -8.63 -11.69
CA ASN A 268 -17.72 -8.91 -13.11
C ASN A 268 -18.90 -8.53 -14.01
N GLY A 269 -19.85 -7.72 -13.53
CA GLY A 269 -21.05 -7.32 -14.25
C GLY A 269 -22.17 -8.37 -14.23
N ASP A 270 -21.85 -9.63 -14.51
CA ASP A 270 -22.83 -10.72 -14.61
C ASP A 270 -23.24 -11.30 -13.25
N SER A 271 -22.30 -11.33 -12.30
CA SER A 271 -22.53 -11.92 -10.98
C SER A 271 -21.61 -11.31 -9.95
N MET A 272 -22.17 -10.81 -8.86
CA MET A 272 -21.37 -10.40 -7.72
C MET A 272 -20.89 -11.65 -6.96
N ARG A 273 -19.59 -11.73 -6.71
CA ARG A 273 -19.02 -12.73 -5.80
C ARG A 273 -18.46 -12.05 -4.56
N LEU A 274 -18.79 -12.63 -3.42
CA LEU A 274 -18.41 -12.12 -2.11
C LEU A 274 -17.41 -13.09 -1.48
N PHE A 275 -16.28 -12.56 -1.06
CA PHE A 275 -15.21 -13.30 -0.41
C PHE A 275 -14.89 -12.67 0.95
N ALA A 276 -14.33 -13.46 1.86
CA ALA A 276 -13.89 -12.96 3.16
C ALA A 276 -12.73 -13.78 3.72
N ASN A 277 -11.88 -13.11 4.48
CA ASN A 277 -10.96 -13.77 5.40
C ASN A 277 -11.75 -14.03 6.70
N ILE A 278 -11.89 -15.30 7.07
CA ILE A 278 -12.69 -15.71 8.23
C ILE A 278 -11.85 -16.60 9.13
N GLU A 279 -11.82 -16.27 10.42
CA GLU A 279 -11.36 -17.16 11.49
C GLU A 279 -12.54 -18.03 11.91
N VAL A 280 -12.35 -19.34 11.95
CA VAL A 280 -13.38 -20.33 12.28
C VAL A 280 -12.84 -21.32 13.31
N THR A 281 -13.76 -21.91 14.08
CA THR A 281 -13.46 -23.09 14.90
C THR A 281 -13.87 -24.33 14.12
N ARG A 282 -12.93 -25.22 13.85
CA ARG A 282 -13.20 -26.56 13.31
C ARG A 282 -13.37 -27.53 14.48
N HIS A 283 -14.58 -28.05 14.60
CA HIS A 283 -14.97 -29.00 15.64
C HIS A 283 -14.53 -30.40 15.26
N SER A 284 -13.91 -31.12 16.20
CA SER A 284 -13.58 -32.53 16.04
C SER A 284 -13.99 -33.32 17.28
N SER A 285 -13.95 -34.66 17.20
CA SER A 285 -14.23 -35.52 18.35
C SER A 285 -13.18 -35.43 19.46
N VAL A 286 -12.00 -34.85 19.19
CA VAL A 286 -10.87 -34.82 20.13
C VAL A 286 -10.63 -33.41 20.67
N TYR A 287 -10.50 -32.41 19.80
CA TYR A 287 -10.28 -31.02 20.17
C TYR A 287 -10.79 -30.05 19.10
N ASP A 288 -11.28 -28.89 19.54
CA ASP A 288 -11.60 -27.78 18.66
C ASP A 288 -10.30 -27.09 18.21
N THR A 289 -10.19 -26.77 16.92
CA THR A 289 -9.05 -26.04 16.36
C THR A 289 -9.50 -24.72 15.77
N VAL A 290 -8.79 -23.63 16.07
CA VAL A 290 -9.01 -22.35 15.40
C VAL A 290 -8.16 -22.32 14.16
N ILE A 291 -8.80 -22.11 13.01
CA ILE A 291 -8.15 -21.97 11.70
C ILE A 291 -8.61 -20.69 11.02
N SER A 292 -7.79 -20.19 10.12
CA SER A 292 -7.99 -18.91 9.44
C SER A 292 -7.94 -19.14 7.94
N GLY A 293 -9.07 -18.99 7.25
CA GLY A 293 -9.16 -19.31 5.83
C GLY A 293 -9.69 -18.16 4.96
N PHE A 294 -9.57 -18.35 3.66
CA PHE A 294 -10.25 -17.56 2.65
C PHE A 294 -11.53 -18.27 2.23
N PHE A 295 -12.65 -17.57 2.30
CA PHE A 295 -13.98 -18.13 2.05
C PHE A 295 -14.68 -17.38 0.93
N LYS A 296 -15.49 -18.12 0.17
CA LYS A 296 -16.44 -17.59 -0.80
C LYS A 296 -17.86 -17.81 -0.29
N TYR A 297 -18.70 -16.78 -0.36
CA TYR A 297 -20.12 -16.88 -0.03
C TYR A 297 -20.92 -17.33 -1.25
N TYR A 298 -21.75 -18.35 -1.09
CA TYR A 298 -22.66 -18.85 -2.12
C TYR A 298 -24.10 -18.43 -1.78
N PRO A 299 -24.68 -17.46 -2.51
CA PRO A 299 -26.02 -16.95 -2.20
C PRO A 299 -27.11 -18.02 -2.19
N ASP A 300 -27.08 -18.97 -3.12
CA ASP A 300 -28.10 -20.03 -3.24
C ASP A 300 -28.10 -20.98 -2.05
N ALA A 301 -26.91 -21.34 -1.57
CA ALA A 301 -26.73 -22.17 -0.37
C ALA A 301 -26.84 -21.36 0.94
N ARG A 302 -26.80 -20.02 0.85
CA ARG A 302 -26.71 -19.10 1.98
C ARG A 302 -25.60 -19.45 2.96
N ALA A 303 -24.46 -19.92 2.43
CA ALA A 303 -23.36 -20.45 3.22
C ALA A 303 -21.99 -20.04 2.65
N TRP A 304 -21.01 -19.95 3.56
CA TRP A 304 -19.60 -19.76 3.25
C TRP A 304 -18.93 -21.10 2.98
N THR A 305 -18.14 -21.16 1.91
CA THR A 305 -17.27 -22.31 1.62
C THR A 305 -15.82 -21.86 1.66
N MET A 306 -15.00 -22.60 2.41
CA MET A 306 -13.57 -22.36 2.45
C MET A 306 -12.97 -22.71 1.09
N VAL A 307 -12.27 -21.76 0.47
CA VAL A 307 -11.58 -21.97 -0.81
C VAL A 307 -10.06 -22.06 -0.64
N MET A 308 -9.52 -21.54 0.47
CA MET A 308 -8.12 -21.72 0.87
C MET A 308 -8.00 -21.76 2.40
N GLU A 309 -7.12 -22.62 2.93
CA GLU A 309 -6.80 -22.65 4.37
C GLU A 309 -5.82 -21.55 4.80
N GLN A 310 -5.25 -20.78 3.86
CA GLN A 310 -4.39 -19.63 4.14
C GLN A 310 -5.17 -18.34 3.91
N MET A 311 -5.05 -17.39 4.84
CA MET A 311 -5.61 -16.05 4.65
C MET A 311 -4.74 -15.24 3.67
N PRO A 312 -5.30 -14.73 2.57
CA PRO A 312 -4.59 -13.80 1.73
C PRO A 312 -4.25 -12.51 2.47
N THR A 313 -3.03 -12.02 2.25
CA THR A 313 -2.60 -10.68 2.65
C THR A 313 -3.14 -9.63 1.70
N ALA A 314 -3.28 -9.95 0.41
CA ALA A 314 -3.89 -9.08 -0.60
C ALA A 314 -4.67 -9.90 -1.64
N VAL A 315 -5.76 -9.31 -2.13
CA VAL A 315 -6.62 -9.89 -3.17
C VAL A 315 -6.95 -8.80 -4.17
N THR A 316 -6.80 -9.10 -5.46
CA THR A 316 -7.28 -8.22 -6.53
C THR A 316 -7.99 -9.05 -7.59
N PHE A 317 -8.91 -8.42 -8.32
CA PHE A 317 -9.81 -9.13 -9.23
C PHE A 317 -9.48 -8.77 -10.67
N GLY A 318 -9.32 -9.82 -11.49
CA GLY A 318 -9.06 -9.69 -12.90
C GLY A 318 -10.32 -9.63 -13.74
N ASN A 319 -10.14 -9.78 -15.05
CA ASN A 319 -11.27 -9.93 -15.97
C ASN A 319 -11.92 -11.32 -15.81
N LYS A 320 -13.21 -11.42 -16.11
CA LYS A 320 -13.94 -12.70 -16.28
C LYS A 320 -13.65 -13.76 -15.21
N ALA A 321 -13.94 -13.46 -13.94
CA ALA A 321 -13.82 -14.39 -12.81
C ALA A 321 -12.41 -14.70 -12.29
N GLU A 322 -11.40 -13.96 -12.71
CA GLU A 322 -10.05 -14.10 -12.17
C GLU A 322 -9.93 -13.51 -10.76
N VAL A 323 -9.26 -14.25 -9.89
CA VAL A 323 -8.95 -13.83 -8.52
C VAL A 323 -7.46 -14.01 -8.28
N TYR A 324 -6.73 -12.90 -8.23
CA TYR A 324 -5.32 -12.88 -7.88
C TYR A 324 -5.22 -12.83 -6.36
N VAL A 325 -4.50 -13.78 -5.79
CA VAL A 325 -4.33 -13.97 -4.36
C VAL A 325 -2.86 -13.95 -4.01
N LEU A 326 -2.51 -13.11 -3.05
CA LEU A 326 -1.22 -13.13 -2.38
C LEU A 326 -1.39 -13.70 -0.96
N ALA A 327 -0.68 -14.77 -0.63
CA ALA A 327 -0.63 -15.35 0.72
C ALA A 327 0.79 -15.85 1.00
N ASP A 328 1.37 -15.54 2.16
CA ASP A 328 2.73 -15.99 2.54
C ASP A 328 3.81 -15.71 1.46
N ASN A 329 3.74 -14.54 0.82
CA ASN A 329 4.62 -14.16 -0.30
C ASN A 329 4.53 -15.11 -1.53
N GLN A 330 3.43 -15.86 -1.65
CA GLN A 330 3.10 -16.73 -2.77
C GLN A 330 1.93 -16.13 -3.57
N PHE A 331 2.08 -16.15 -4.90
CA PHE A 331 1.04 -15.71 -5.82
C PHE A 331 0.26 -16.89 -6.34
N ASN A 332 -1.06 -16.79 -6.28
CA ASN A 332 -1.94 -17.75 -6.91
C ASN A 332 -2.98 -16.99 -7.71
N LEU A 333 -3.13 -17.37 -8.97
CA LEU A 333 -4.26 -16.92 -9.78
C LEU A 333 -5.29 -18.04 -9.80
N TYR A 334 -6.49 -17.74 -9.33
CA TYR A 334 -7.63 -18.63 -9.39
C TYR A 334 -8.61 -18.19 -10.45
N LYS A 335 -9.28 -19.16 -11.05
CA LYS A 335 -10.46 -18.91 -11.88
C LYS A 335 -11.68 -19.35 -11.10
N ASP A 336 -12.59 -18.41 -10.87
CA ASP A 336 -13.82 -18.66 -10.13
C ASP A 336 -14.97 -19.00 -11.10
N GLU A 337 -14.99 -20.25 -11.58
CA GLU A 337 -16.02 -20.75 -12.49
C GLU A 337 -17.12 -21.47 -11.69
N TYR A 338 -18.37 -21.00 -11.79
CA TYR A 338 -19.60 -21.59 -11.23
C TYR A 338 -19.42 -22.78 -10.27
N GLY A 339 -19.03 -22.49 -9.02
CA GLY A 339 -18.91 -23.49 -7.95
C GLY A 339 -17.52 -24.10 -7.75
N THR A 340 -16.56 -23.79 -8.62
CA THR A 340 -15.17 -24.24 -8.52
C THR A 340 -14.22 -23.06 -8.40
N PHE A 341 -13.24 -23.19 -7.52
CA PHE A 341 -12.18 -22.21 -7.29
C PHE A 341 -10.84 -22.89 -7.58
N ASN A 342 -10.47 -22.93 -8.85
CA ASN A 342 -9.35 -23.75 -9.32
C ASN A 342 -8.10 -22.89 -9.52
N PRO A 343 -6.93 -23.26 -8.95
CA PRO A 343 -5.69 -22.57 -9.21
C PRO A 343 -5.30 -22.78 -10.68
N GLN A 344 -5.06 -21.68 -11.40
CA GLN A 344 -4.59 -21.69 -12.79
C GLN A 344 -3.08 -21.55 -12.87
N TYR A 345 -2.53 -20.60 -12.10
CA TYR A 345 -1.10 -20.31 -12.10
C TYR A 345 -0.59 -20.22 -10.67
N THR A 346 0.65 -20.69 -10.50
CA THR A 346 1.36 -20.69 -9.22
C THR A 346 2.42 -19.60 -9.18
N THR A 347 2.95 -19.32 -7.99
CA THR A 347 4.02 -18.36 -7.74
C THR A 347 5.17 -18.47 -8.73
N LYS A 348 5.52 -19.68 -9.17
CA LYS A 348 6.64 -19.91 -10.09
C LYS A 348 6.49 -19.16 -11.41
N VAL A 349 5.28 -19.04 -11.94
CA VAL A 349 5.03 -18.35 -13.21
C VAL A 349 5.21 -16.85 -13.02
N ILE A 350 4.56 -16.26 -12.02
CA ILE A 350 4.67 -14.82 -11.71
C ILE A 350 6.11 -14.47 -11.31
N GLN A 351 6.75 -15.25 -10.45
CA GLN A 351 8.15 -15.08 -10.07
C GLN A 351 9.09 -15.14 -11.27
N LYS A 352 8.86 -16.08 -12.20
CA LYS A 352 9.64 -16.14 -13.44
C LYS A 352 9.47 -14.86 -14.25
N ARG A 353 8.26 -14.33 -14.41
CA ARG A 353 8.02 -13.07 -15.14
C ARG A 353 8.63 -11.85 -14.44
N MET A 354 8.59 -11.83 -13.10
CA MET A 354 9.19 -10.76 -12.30
C MET A 354 10.71 -10.73 -12.43
N THR A 355 11.35 -11.89 -12.54
CA THR A 355 12.82 -12.01 -12.63
C THR A 355 13.32 -12.01 -14.08
N THR A 356 12.55 -12.57 -15.01
CA THR A 356 12.85 -12.65 -16.44
C THR A 356 12.39 -11.37 -17.12
N GLY A 357 13.31 -10.46 -17.40
CA GLY A 357 13.05 -9.19 -18.10
C GLY A 357 13.45 -7.97 -17.28
N SER A 358 13.15 -7.97 -15.98
CA SER A 358 13.56 -6.89 -15.08
C SER A 358 15.05 -6.97 -14.68
N GLY A 359 15.61 -8.19 -14.67
CA GLY A 359 16.94 -8.46 -14.08
C GLY A 359 16.99 -8.33 -12.56
N ALA A 360 15.85 -8.14 -11.89
CA ALA A 360 15.73 -8.08 -10.45
C ALA A 360 15.51 -9.46 -9.84
N ASP A 361 15.92 -9.63 -8.58
CA ASP A 361 15.58 -10.80 -7.79
C ASP A 361 14.11 -10.76 -7.35
N TYR A 362 13.55 -11.93 -7.03
CA TYR A 362 12.21 -11.99 -6.44
C TYR A 362 12.22 -11.33 -5.05
N PRO A 363 11.26 -10.44 -4.73
CA PRO A 363 11.27 -9.72 -3.48
C PRO A 363 11.07 -10.64 -2.27
N GLY A 364 11.81 -10.35 -1.20
CA GLY A 364 11.64 -11.04 0.10
C GLY A 364 10.27 -10.83 0.75
N SER A 365 9.54 -9.79 0.35
CA SER A 365 8.15 -9.54 0.76
C SER A 365 7.39 -8.77 -0.31
N VAL A 366 6.22 -9.28 -0.67
CA VAL A 366 5.19 -8.58 -1.42
C VAL A 366 4.12 -8.15 -0.43
N ASN A 367 3.73 -6.88 -0.46
CA ASN A 367 2.79 -6.31 0.50
C ASN A 367 1.39 -6.16 -0.09
N ASP A 368 1.30 -5.83 -1.38
CA ASP A 368 0.03 -5.57 -2.04
C ASP A 368 0.09 -5.89 -3.54
N ILE A 369 -1.08 -6.15 -4.12
CA ILE A 369 -1.27 -6.47 -5.53
C ILE A 369 -2.48 -5.72 -6.07
N LEU A 370 -2.39 -5.21 -7.29
CA LEU A 370 -3.47 -4.45 -7.90
C LEU A 370 -3.57 -4.75 -9.39
N TYR A 371 -4.72 -5.28 -9.80
CA TYR A 371 -5.09 -5.45 -11.19
C TYR A 371 -6.05 -4.34 -11.59
N LEU A 372 -5.69 -3.57 -12.62
CA LEU A 372 -6.48 -2.45 -13.12
C LEU A 372 -6.93 -2.74 -14.55
N PRO A 373 -8.21 -3.10 -14.76
CA PRO A 373 -8.75 -3.26 -16.11
C PRO A 373 -8.79 -1.91 -16.84
N GLN A 374 -8.52 -1.96 -18.14
CA GLN A 374 -8.55 -0.81 -19.04
C GLN A 374 -9.72 -0.95 -20.03
N ALA A 375 -10.18 0.19 -20.56
CA ALA A 375 -11.35 0.24 -21.43
C ALA A 375 -11.17 -0.50 -22.77
N ASP A 376 -9.93 -0.70 -23.22
CA ASP A 376 -9.58 -1.42 -24.45
C ASP A 376 -9.51 -2.95 -24.28
N GLY A 377 -9.90 -3.46 -23.10
CA GLY A 377 -9.87 -4.89 -22.77
C GLY A 377 -8.51 -5.39 -22.29
N LYS A 378 -7.50 -4.51 -22.24
CA LYS A 378 -6.23 -4.79 -21.57
C LYS A 378 -6.32 -4.53 -20.08
N ALA A 379 -5.24 -4.79 -19.37
CA ALA A 379 -5.09 -4.39 -17.99
C ALA A 379 -3.65 -4.04 -17.64
N SER A 380 -3.47 -3.43 -16.48
CA SER A 380 -2.16 -3.33 -15.84
C SER A 380 -2.18 -4.11 -14.53
N PHE A 381 -1.08 -4.82 -14.25
CA PHE A 381 -0.94 -5.58 -13.02
C PHE A 381 0.28 -5.11 -12.25
N TRP A 382 0.05 -4.67 -11.02
CA TRP A 382 1.00 -4.00 -10.15
C TRP A 382 1.27 -4.83 -8.92
N ILE A 383 2.53 -4.89 -8.52
CA ILE A 383 2.99 -5.65 -7.36
C ILE A 383 3.86 -4.73 -6.51
N ALA A 384 3.36 -4.40 -5.32
CA ALA A 384 4.08 -3.63 -4.31
C ALA A 384 4.93 -4.56 -3.46
N SER A 385 6.22 -4.23 -3.31
CA SER A 385 7.15 -5.01 -2.49
C SER A 385 7.86 -4.14 -1.46
N SER A 386 8.41 -4.79 -0.42
CA SER A 386 9.21 -4.12 0.62
C SER A 386 10.38 -4.99 1.03
N THR A 387 11.42 -4.33 1.52
CA THR A 387 12.69 -4.97 1.87
C THR A 387 12.62 -5.55 3.27
N THR A 388 12.44 -6.88 3.40
CA THR A 388 12.50 -7.57 4.71
C THR A 388 13.89 -8.03 5.08
N SER A 389 14.79 -8.17 4.11
CA SER A 389 16.18 -8.53 4.32
C SER A 389 17.09 -7.80 3.34
N LEU A 390 18.19 -7.25 3.84
CA LEU A 390 19.28 -6.84 2.97
C LEU A 390 19.76 -8.09 2.21
N PRO A 391 19.94 -8.03 0.89
CA PRO A 391 20.29 -6.82 0.14
C PRO A 391 19.43 -6.47 -1.07
N THR A 392 18.28 -7.11 -1.25
CA THR A 392 17.44 -6.89 -2.43
C THR A 392 16.87 -5.48 -2.38
N LEU A 393 17.20 -4.66 -3.38
CA LEU A 393 16.41 -3.45 -3.64
C LEU A 393 15.04 -3.95 -4.07
N ASN A 394 14.02 -3.69 -3.26
CA ASN A 394 12.62 -3.93 -3.62
C ASN A 394 12.01 -2.65 -4.18
N GLY A 395 10.79 -2.72 -4.69
CA GLY A 395 10.16 -1.61 -5.38
C GLY A 395 8.82 -2.01 -5.98
N LEU A 396 8.52 -1.44 -7.14
CA LEU A 396 7.28 -1.69 -7.87
C LEU A 396 7.58 -2.57 -9.08
N PHE A 397 6.96 -3.74 -9.14
CA PHE A 397 6.90 -4.52 -10.37
C PHE A 397 5.57 -4.24 -11.04
N PHE A 398 5.58 -4.09 -12.36
CA PHE A 398 4.33 -4.01 -13.10
C PHE A 398 4.43 -4.55 -14.51
N SER A 399 3.30 -5.02 -15.01
CA SER A 399 3.08 -5.32 -16.41
C SER A 399 1.98 -4.40 -16.94
N LEU A 400 2.21 -3.91 -18.15
CA LEU A 400 1.20 -3.20 -18.93
C LEU A 400 0.69 -4.16 -19.98
N ASP A 401 -0.53 -3.96 -20.45
CA ASP A 401 -1.15 -4.76 -21.49
C ASP A 401 -1.37 -6.23 -21.11
N GLU A 402 -1.65 -6.51 -19.83
CA GLU A 402 -2.03 -7.85 -19.39
C GLU A 402 -3.27 -8.32 -20.15
N LYS A 403 -3.19 -9.54 -20.68
CA LYS A 403 -4.32 -10.25 -21.27
C LYS A 403 -4.46 -11.61 -20.60
N GLN A 404 -5.71 -12.02 -20.46
CA GLN A 404 -6.13 -13.27 -19.80
C GLN A 404 -5.37 -14.52 -20.27
N ASP A 405 -5.11 -14.65 -21.57
CA ASP A 405 -4.49 -15.85 -22.14
C ASP A 405 -2.96 -15.70 -22.37
N GLU A 406 -2.39 -14.56 -21.99
CA GLU A 406 -0.96 -14.24 -22.22
C GLU A 406 -0.20 -14.01 -20.90
N ILE A 407 -0.76 -14.47 -19.78
CA ILE A 407 -0.23 -14.24 -18.43
C ILE A 407 1.21 -14.73 -18.30
N ASP A 408 1.68 -15.75 -19.02
CA ASP A 408 3.06 -16.24 -18.92
C ASP A 408 4.06 -15.58 -19.89
N THR A 409 3.59 -14.70 -20.79
CA THR A 409 4.41 -14.12 -21.86
C THR A 409 4.85 -12.68 -21.59
N VAL A 410 4.05 -11.91 -20.83
CA VAL A 410 4.34 -10.49 -20.56
C VAL A 410 5.32 -10.35 -19.40
N ALA A 411 6.53 -9.86 -19.68
CA ALA A 411 7.53 -9.59 -18.66
C ALA A 411 7.12 -8.41 -17.76
N PHE A 412 7.50 -8.47 -16.49
CA PHE A 412 7.33 -7.31 -15.61
C PHE A 412 8.45 -6.29 -15.86
N ASN A 413 8.04 -5.04 -15.94
CA ASN A 413 8.89 -3.89 -15.69
C ASN A 413 9.14 -3.75 -14.20
N TYR A 414 10.26 -3.12 -13.85
CA TYR A 414 10.66 -2.91 -12.47
C TYR A 414 11.10 -1.47 -12.24
N VAL A 415 10.49 -0.83 -11.25
CA VAL A 415 10.80 0.54 -10.82
C VAL A 415 11.25 0.50 -9.37
N HIS A 416 12.41 1.09 -9.12
CA HIS A 416 12.92 1.31 -7.77
C HIS A 416 13.62 2.66 -7.68
N ARG A 417 13.65 3.18 -6.47
CA ARG A 417 14.44 4.32 -6.05
C ARG A 417 15.86 3.87 -5.85
N ASP A 418 16.73 4.63 -6.48
CA ASP A 418 18.15 4.44 -6.40
C ASP A 418 18.76 5.63 -5.65
N LYS A 419 19.66 5.39 -4.70
CA LYS A 419 20.40 6.49 -4.04
C LYS A 419 21.13 7.31 -5.10
N LYS A 420 20.86 8.62 -5.15
CA LYS A 420 21.57 9.56 -6.02
C LYS A 420 23.05 9.63 -5.60
N ILE A 421 23.94 9.61 -6.59
CA ILE A 421 25.39 9.72 -6.37
C ILE A 421 25.86 11.02 -7.02
N LYS A 422 26.57 11.86 -6.24
CA LYS A 422 27.14 13.11 -6.75
C LYS A 422 28.04 12.84 -7.97
N SER A 423 28.04 13.78 -8.92
CA SER A 423 28.93 13.72 -10.10
C SER A 423 30.40 13.85 -9.68
N SER A 424 31.06 12.71 -9.44
CA SER A 424 32.48 12.47 -9.13
C SER A 424 32.60 11.17 -8.34
N LEU A 425 33.80 10.61 -8.24
CA LEU A 425 34.06 9.48 -7.32
C LEU A 425 34.15 9.91 -5.84
N THR A 426 33.52 11.01 -5.43
CA THR A 426 33.44 11.39 -4.02
C THR A 426 32.48 10.52 -3.23
N GLU A 427 31.50 9.92 -3.91
CA GLU A 427 30.53 9.02 -3.33
C GLU A 427 30.52 7.70 -4.12
N SER A 428 30.59 6.59 -3.40
CA SER A 428 30.37 5.27 -3.97
C SER A 428 29.80 4.35 -2.89
N TYR A 429 29.13 3.29 -3.31
CA TYR A 429 28.75 2.20 -2.42
C TYR A 429 28.61 0.90 -3.22
N ALA A 430 28.63 -0.22 -2.50
CA ALA A 430 28.29 -1.52 -3.06
C ALA A 430 26.88 -1.90 -2.61
N TYR A 431 26.09 -2.48 -3.52
CA TYR A 431 24.76 -3.01 -3.20
C TYR A 431 24.56 -4.39 -3.85
N PRO A 432 24.20 -5.42 -3.06
CA PRO A 432 24.44 -5.56 -1.63
C PRO A 432 25.72 -4.95 -1.07
N GLY A 433 25.64 -4.36 0.12
CA GLY A 433 26.83 -4.17 0.98
C GLY A 433 27.28 -5.46 1.67
N ILE A 434 26.45 -6.51 1.63
CA ILE A 434 26.69 -7.83 2.24
C ILE A 434 26.36 -8.91 1.20
N ILE A 435 27.35 -9.71 0.81
CA ILE A 435 27.14 -10.89 -0.03
C ILE A 435 27.12 -12.15 0.82
N ASN A 436 26.11 -12.99 0.61
CA ASN A 436 26.07 -14.31 1.19
C ASN A 436 27.05 -15.22 0.41
N SER A 437 27.93 -15.93 1.11
CA SER A 437 28.94 -16.82 0.53
C SER A 437 28.40 -18.16 0.06
N ALA A 438 27.26 -18.62 0.62
CA ALA A 438 26.57 -19.85 0.24
C ALA A 438 25.70 -19.66 -1.02
N ASN A 439 25.12 -18.48 -1.20
CA ASN A 439 24.29 -18.15 -2.35
C ASN A 439 25.11 -17.36 -3.40
N SER A 440 24.76 -17.44 -4.68
CA SER A 440 25.46 -16.74 -5.77
C SER A 440 25.24 -15.22 -5.80
N GLY A 441 25.34 -14.57 -4.63
CA GLY A 441 25.19 -13.13 -4.49
C GLY A 441 26.29 -12.37 -5.21
N LYS A 442 25.92 -11.21 -5.77
CA LYS A 442 26.83 -10.25 -6.39
C LYS A 442 26.63 -8.88 -5.75
N ALA A 443 27.71 -8.18 -5.44
CA ALA A 443 27.70 -6.79 -5.02
C ALA A 443 27.98 -5.90 -6.23
N VAL A 444 27.02 -5.05 -6.61
CA VAL A 444 27.17 -4.08 -7.70
C VAL A 444 27.79 -2.79 -7.15
N PHE A 445 28.74 -2.20 -7.88
CA PHE A 445 29.36 -0.93 -7.52
C PHE A 445 28.56 0.24 -8.09
N ALA A 446 27.94 1.02 -7.21
CA ALA A 446 27.30 2.26 -7.57
C ALA A 446 28.30 3.42 -7.38
N TYR A 447 28.61 4.13 -8.46
CA TYR A 447 29.49 5.30 -8.46
C TYR A 447 29.18 6.19 -9.65
N ASN A 448 29.65 7.44 -9.63
CA ASN A 448 29.50 8.39 -10.73
C ASN A 448 30.85 9.02 -11.08
N LEU A 449 31.01 9.50 -12.31
CA LEU A 449 32.25 10.10 -12.80
C LEU A 449 31.98 11.56 -13.18
N SER A 450 32.92 12.46 -12.89
CA SER A 450 32.79 13.86 -13.34
C SER A 450 32.99 14.00 -14.85
N LYS A 451 33.73 13.07 -15.47
CA LYS A 451 33.99 13.00 -16.92
C LYS A 451 34.09 11.56 -17.40
N THR A 452 33.69 11.34 -18.65
CA THR A 452 33.83 10.05 -19.34
C THR A 452 35.32 9.67 -19.39
N THR A 453 35.68 8.51 -18.84
CA THR A 453 37.08 8.11 -18.64
C THR A 453 37.19 6.59 -18.41
N LYS A 454 38.43 6.07 -18.33
CA LYS A 454 38.67 4.66 -18.01
C LYS A 454 38.63 4.44 -16.51
N VAL A 455 38.01 3.34 -16.09
CA VAL A 455 37.84 2.95 -14.70
C VAL A 455 38.47 1.58 -14.45
N THR A 456 39.11 1.45 -13.30
CA THR A 456 39.59 0.21 -12.74
C THR A 456 38.96 0.00 -11.36
N ILE A 457 38.37 -1.17 -11.13
CA ILE A 457 37.80 -1.58 -9.83
C ILE A 457 38.60 -2.75 -9.29
N ARG A 458 39.11 -2.62 -8.05
CA ARG A 458 39.88 -3.65 -7.35
C ARG A 458 39.27 -3.95 -6.01
N ILE A 459 39.35 -5.21 -5.59
CA ILE A 459 38.94 -5.71 -4.28
C ILE A 459 40.18 -6.05 -3.47
N PHE A 460 40.14 -5.70 -2.20
CA PHE A 460 41.18 -5.95 -1.22
C PHE A 460 40.58 -6.63 0.00
N ASP A 461 41.37 -7.43 0.70
CA ASP A 461 41.00 -7.95 2.01
C ASP A 461 41.30 -6.94 3.13
N TRP A 462 41.15 -7.38 4.38
CA TRP A 462 41.42 -6.55 5.55
C TRP A 462 42.88 -6.07 5.66
N ASN A 463 43.84 -6.83 5.14
CA ASN A 463 45.26 -6.47 5.15
C ASN A 463 45.65 -5.58 3.97
N MET A 464 44.67 -5.13 3.17
CA MET A 464 44.87 -4.40 1.92
C MET A 464 45.62 -5.21 0.85
N ASP A 465 45.60 -6.54 0.94
CA ASP A 465 46.12 -7.41 -0.10
C ASP A 465 45.09 -7.52 -1.23
N MET A 466 45.54 -7.44 -2.48
CA MET A 466 44.64 -7.45 -3.64
C MET A 466 44.03 -8.84 -3.84
N VAL A 467 42.70 -8.90 -3.80
CA VAL A 467 41.92 -10.14 -3.96
C VAL A 467 41.52 -10.37 -5.42
N LYS A 468 41.03 -9.33 -6.10
CA LYS A 468 40.54 -9.41 -7.48
C LYS A 468 40.56 -8.03 -8.15
N THR A 469 40.90 -7.97 -9.43
CA THR A 469 40.57 -6.82 -10.29
C THR A 469 39.26 -7.15 -10.99
N VAL A 470 38.20 -6.42 -10.70
CA VAL A 470 36.85 -6.65 -11.27
C VAL A 470 36.81 -6.17 -12.72
N ILE A 471 37.23 -4.92 -12.94
CA ILE A 471 37.47 -4.35 -14.27
C ILE A 471 38.81 -3.64 -14.28
N ARG A 472 39.46 -3.57 -15.45
CA ARG A 472 40.71 -2.83 -15.66
C ARG A 472 40.57 -1.94 -16.87
N ASP A 473 40.82 -0.65 -16.67
CA ASP A 473 40.90 0.40 -17.69
C ASP A 473 39.73 0.38 -18.69
N ARG A 474 38.52 0.08 -18.18
CA ARG A 474 37.31 0.02 -19.00
C ARG A 474 36.69 1.41 -19.13
N GLN A 475 36.34 1.80 -20.34
CA GLN A 475 35.66 3.06 -20.59
C GLN A 475 34.30 3.10 -19.87
N ARG A 476 34.03 4.20 -19.17
CA ARG A 476 32.77 4.47 -18.49
C ARG A 476 32.36 5.93 -18.76
N TYR A 477 31.07 6.16 -18.90
CA TYR A 477 30.55 7.48 -19.22
C TYR A 477 30.29 8.30 -17.94
N ALA A 478 30.42 9.62 -18.02
CA ALA A 478 30.01 10.50 -16.94
C ALA A 478 28.49 10.45 -16.75
N GLY A 479 28.03 10.48 -15.50
CA GLY A 479 26.61 10.34 -15.19
C GLY A 479 25.74 11.54 -15.57
N ASN A 480 26.32 12.63 -16.09
CA ASN A 480 25.55 13.70 -16.74
C ASN A 480 25.21 13.39 -18.21
N THR A 481 25.86 12.40 -18.82
CA THR A 481 25.63 11.98 -20.22
C THR A 481 24.68 10.80 -20.36
N GLN A 482 24.50 10.01 -19.29
CA GLN A 482 23.56 8.90 -19.22
C GLN A 482 22.70 9.08 -17.97
N THR A 483 21.38 9.08 -18.15
CA THR A 483 20.31 9.54 -17.25
C THR A 483 20.29 8.95 -15.83
N THR A 484 21.21 8.06 -15.47
CA THR A 484 21.20 7.33 -14.20
C THR A 484 22.19 7.85 -13.16
N GLY A 485 23.14 8.73 -13.52
CA GLY A 485 24.12 9.24 -12.55
C GLY A 485 24.96 8.14 -11.89
N ARG A 486 25.15 7.00 -12.58
CA ARG A 486 25.78 5.77 -12.08
C ARG A 486 26.75 5.17 -13.10
N SER A 487 27.40 4.07 -12.75
CA SER A 487 28.16 3.27 -13.72
C SER A 487 27.31 3.01 -14.96
N SER A 488 27.89 3.30 -16.12
CA SER A 488 27.26 3.06 -17.42
C SER A 488 27.18 1.57 -17.80
N VAL A 489 27.85 0.67 -17.06
CA VAL A 489 27.90 -0.78 -17.37
C VAL A 489 27.79 -1.62 -16.10
N VAL A 490 26.62 -1.58 -15.47
CA VAL A 490 26.30 -2.34 -14.25
C VAL A 490 26.56 -3.85 -14.39
N SER A 491 26.39 -4.39 -15.60
CA SER A 491 26.62 -5.81 -15.92
C SER A 491 28.08 -6.25 -15.83
N GLU A 492 29.05 -5.32 -15.77
CA GLU A 492 30.48 -5.61 -15.58
C GLU A 492 30.97 -5.18 -14.19
N ASP A 493 30.29 -4.20 -13.59
CA ASP A 493 30.76 -3.50 -12.39
C ASP A 493 30.19 -4.15 -11.14
N TYR A 494 30.44 -5.44 -10.98
CA TYR A 494 30.03 -6.21 -9.81
C TYR A 494 31.12 -7.16 -9.32
N TRP A 495 31.05 -7.51 -8.04
CA TRP A 495 31.86 -8.55 -7.44
C TRP A 495 31.00 -9.65 -6.86
N ASP A 496 31.28 -10.87 -7.29
CA ASP A 496 30.60 -12.11 -6.93
C ASP A 496 31.20 -12.78 -5.67
N GLY A 497 32.07 -12.11 -4.92
CA GLY A 497 32.70 -12.72 -3.74
C GLY A 497 33.72 -13.82 -4.07
N THR A 498 34.29 -13.80 -5.29
CA THR A 498 35.37 -14.73 -5.68
C THR A 498 36.70 -14.01 -5.84
N ASN A 499 37.82 -14.73 -5.68
CA ASN A 499 39.16 -14.23 -6.00
C ASN A 499 39.48 -14.35 -7.51
N THR A 500 40.71 -14.02 -7.90
CA THR A 500 41.18 -14.15 -9.31
C THR A 500 41.12 -15.58 -9.87
N TYR A 501 41.09 -16.60 -9.02
CA TYR A 501 40.98 -18.01 -9.42
C TYR A 501 39.53 -18.51 -9.47
N GLY A 502 38.54 -17.63 -9.29
CA GLY A 502 37.12 -17.99 -9.22
C GLY A 502 36.72 -18.72 -7.94
N LYS A 503 37.62 -18.82 -6.94
CA LYS A 503 37.30 -19.43 -5.63
C LYS A 503 36.60 -18.42 -4.74
N ARG A 504 35.58 -18.87 -4.00
CA ARG A 504 34.92 -18.07 -2.96
C ARG A 504 35.94 -17.60 -1.92
N VAL A 505 35.84 -16.34 -1.54
CA VAL A 505 36.68 -15.77 -0.48
C VAL A 505 36.13 -16.12 0.90
N ALA A 506 36.93 -15.92 1.94
CA ALA A 506 36.51 -16.17 3.32
C ALA A 506 35.41 -15.19 3.77
N VAL A 507 34.66 -15.57 4.80
CA VAL A 507 33.77 -14.64 5.52
C VAL A 507 34.62 -13.52 6.11
N GLY A 508 34.22 -12.27 5.93
CA GLY A 508 34.98 -11.12 6.42
C GLY A 508 34.61 -9.81 5.75
N VAL A 509 35.36 -8.77 6.10
CA VAL A 509 35.24 -7.44 5.50
C VAL A 509 36.26 -7.31 4.38
N TYR A 510 35.79 -6.86 3.22
CA TYR A 510 36.57 -6.56 2.03
C TYR A 510 36.40 -5.09 1.67
N TYR A 511 37.42 -4.53 1.04
CA TYR A 511 37.42 -3.17 0.56
C TYR A 511 37.41 -3.17 -0.96
N TYR A 512 36.66 -2.26 -1.57
CA TYR A 512 36.82 -1.99 -2.99
C TYR A 512 37.45 -0.62 -3.20
N LYS A 513 38.27 -0.50 -4.25
CA LYS A 513 38.82 0.76 -4.74
C LYS A 513 38.41 0.93 -6.19
N ILE A 514 37.79 2.07 -6.48
CA ILE A 514 37.49 2.52 -7.83
C ILE A 514 38.52 3.60 -8.15
N THR A 515 39.19 3.49 -9.28
CA THR A 515 40.16 4.50 -9.75
C THR A 515 39.84 4.83 -11.19
N ALA A 516 39.73 6.12 -11.46
CA ALA A 516 39.55 6.65 -12.80
C ALA A 516 40.88 7.21 -13.33
N GLU A 517 41.10 7.11 -14.65
CA GLU A 517 42.26 7.71 -15.33
C GLU A 517 42.26 9.25 -15.20
N SER A 518 41.10 9.83 -14.87
CA SER A 518 40.95 11.24 -14.47
C SER A 518 41.72 11.64 -13.20
N GLY A 519 42.19 10.67 -12.41
CA GLY A 519 42.78 10.86 -11.08
C GLY A 519 41.77 10.74 -9.93
N GLU A 520 40.48 10.69 -10.23
CA GLU A 520 39.44 10.46 -9.23
C GLU A 520 39.52 9.04 -8.67
N HIS A 521 39.18 8.89 -7.39
CA HIS A 521 39.12 7.58 -6.76
C HIS A 521 38.08 7.54 -5.66
N ALA A 522 37.53 6.35 -5.44
CA ALA A 522 36.58 6.05 -4.38
C ALA A 522 37.00 4.77 -3.65
N PHE A 523 36.64 4.70 -2.36
CA PHE A 523 36.78 3.50 -1.55
C PHE A 523 35.45 3.16 -0.91
N GLY A 524 35.21 1.88 -0.66
CA GLY A 524 34.12 1.44 0.19
C GLY A 524 34.33 0.01 0.68
N LYS A 525 33.31 -0.52 1.34
CA LYS A 525 33.37 -1.80 2.05
C LYS A 525 32.28 -2.75 1.55
N ILE A 526 32.59 -4.04 1.56
CA ILE A 526 31.67 -5.14 1.30
C ILE A 526 31.91 -6.20 2.37
N ILE A 527 30.84 -6.80 2.90
CA ILE A 527 30.92 -7.90 3.85
C ILE A 527 30.59 -9.20 3.12
N VAL A 528 31.38 -10.24 3.35
CA VAL A 528 31.06 -11.61 2.96
C VAL A 528 30.58 -12.32 4.21
N ALA A 529 29.35 -12.82 4.20
CA ALA A 529 28.71 -13.52 5.32
C ALA A 529 28.36 -14.97 4.96
N LYS A 530 28.10 -15.81 5.96
CA LYS A 530 27.53 -17.16 5.76
C LYS A 530 26.03 -17.10 5.66
#